data_AF-A0A4P8XMM5-F1
#
_entry.id   AF-A0A4P8XMM5-F1
#
_cell.length_a   1.000
_cell.length_b   1.000
_cell.length_c   1.000
_cell.angle_alpha   90.00
_cell.angle_beta   90.00
_cell.angle_gamma   90.00
#
_symmetry.space_group_name_H-M   'P 1'
#
loop_
_entity.id
_entity.type
_entity.pdbx_description
1 polymer ?
#
loop_
_entity_poly.entity_id
_entity_poly.type
_entity_poly.pdbx_seq_one_letter_code
_entity_poly.pdbx_strand_id
1 'polypeptide(L)' 'MFFTNGISDGICLGVIDDNDPPGAPDQRGVWFEDGSYVYYNRSSKQLMVKASGGVSLEGDVTITGSLTVEGSITRGGETI' A
#
# COMPACT_ATOMS: atom_id res chain seq x y z
N MET A 1 11.25 -0.54 23.69
CA MET A 1 11.13 0.65 24.56
C MET A 1 10.90 0.16 25.99
N PHE A 2 11.67 0.65 26.96
CA PHE A 2 11.51 0.28 28.37
C PHE A 2 10.98 1.50 29.14
N PHE A 3 9.90 1.33 29.89
CA PHE A 3 9.39 2.37 30.79
C PHE A 3 10.17 2.36 32.12
N THR A 4 9.88 3.30 33.02
CA THR A 4 10.60 3.51 34.28
C THR A 4 10.49 2.34 35.29
N ASN A 5 9.72 1.29 34.98
CA ASN A 5 9.56 0.05 35.75
C ASN A 5 10.57 -1.06 35.40
N GLY A 6 11.50 -0.84 34.48
CA GLY A 6 12.61 -1.76 34.19
C GLY A 6 12.44 -2.59 32.92
N ILE A 7 13.44 -3.43 32.62
CA ILE A 7 13.54 -4.15 31.33
C ILE A 7 12.55 -5.32 31.17
N SER A 8 11.86 -5.72 32.24
CA SER A 8 10.95 -6.87 32.27
C SER A 8 9.64 -6.63 31.52
N ASP A 9 9.21 -5.38 31.35
CA ASP A 9 7.94 -5.00 30.71
C ASP A 9 8.14 -4.18 29.42
N GLY A 10 9.19 -4.48 28.67
CA GLY A 10 9.52 -3.76 27.43
C GLY A 10 8.54 -4.03 26.28
N ILE A 11 8.35 -3.03 25.41
CA ILE A 11 7.62 -3.18 24.13
C ILE A 11 8.61 -3.38 22.98
N CYS A 12 8.36 -4.38 22.14
CA CYS A 12 9.02 -4.57 20.84
C CYS A 12 8.42 -3.60 19.81
N LEU A 13 9.24 -2.73 19.22
CA LEU A 13 8.81 -1.71 18.26
C LEU A 13 8.79 -2.21 16.80
N GLY A 14 9.02 -3.51 16.58
CA GLY A 14 9.20 -4.11 15.27
C GLY A 14 10.67 -4.25 14.86
N VAL A 15 10.88 -4.56 13.59
CA VAL A 15 12.20 -4.75 12.98
C VAL A 15 12.62 -3.45 12.31
N ILE A 16 13.87 -3.04 12.58
CA ILE A 16 14.56 -2.08 11.73
C ILE A 16 15.42 -2.93 10.80
N ASP A 17 15.08 -2.94 9.52
CA ASP A 17 15.88 -3.62 8.50
C ASP A 17 17.12 -2.75 8.19
N ASP A 18 18.28 -3.37 8.05
CA ASP A 18 19.52 -2.70 7.66
C ASP A 18 19.56 -2.42 6.15
N ASN A 19 18.66 -3.02 5.37
CA ASN A 19 18.53 -2.75 3.95
C ASN A 19 17.71 -1.47 3.71
N ASP A 20 18.11 -0.70 2.71
CA ASP A 20 17.26 0.36 2.19
C ASP A 20 15.91 -0.26 1.77
N PRO A 21 14.77 0.34 2.20
CA PRO A 21 13.48 -0.17 1.79
C PRO A 21 13.40 -0.16 0.26
N PRO A 22 12.85 -1.20 -0.37
CA PRO A 22 12.71 -1.25 -1.81
C PRO A 22 11.96 0.00 -2.32
N GLY A 23 12.36 0.51 -3.49
CA GLY A 23 11.77 1.70 -4.09
C GLY A 23 12.76 2.85 -4.28
N ALA A 24 12.30 3.92 -4.92
CA ALA A 24 13.09 5.12 -5.15
C ALA A 24 13.04 6.08 -3.93
N PRO A 25 14.03 6.97 -3.73
CA PRO A 25 14.07 7.88 -2.56
C PRO A 25 12.84 8.77 -2.36
N ASP A 26 12.09 9.04 -3.43
CA ASP A 26 10.87 9.84 -3.44
C ASP A 26 9.59 9.04 -3.12
N GLN A 27 9.67 7.71 -3.08
CA GLN A 27 8.57 6.80 -2.77
C GLN A 27 8.47 6.56 -1.25
N ARG A 28 7.24 6.43 -0.75
CA ARG A 28 6.93 6.07 0.65
C ARG A 28 5.82 5.03 0.65
N GLY A 29 6.07 3.85 1.19
CA GLY A 29 5.15 2.74 1.02
C GLY A 29 5.47 1.50 1.84
N VAL A 30 4.79 0.42 1.48
CA VAL A 30 4.99 -0.94 1.98
C VAL A 30 5.21 -1.85 0.77
N TRP A 31 6.17 -2.76 0.89
CA TRP A 31 6.51 -3.73 -0.14
C TRP A 31 6.48 -5.13 0.47
N PHE A 32 5.94 -6.08 -0.28
CA PHE A 32 5.75 -7.46 0.15
C PHE A 32 6.70 -8.39 -0.63
N GLU A 33 7.04 -9.52 -0.03
CA GLU A 33 7.99 -10.50 -0.61
C GLU A 33 7.50 -11.10 -1.94
N ASP A 34 6.18 -11.09 -2.20
CA ASP A 34 5.56 -11.55 -3.43
C ASP A 34 5.65 -10.53 -4.59
N GLY A 35 6.30 -9.38 -4.36
CA GLY A 35 6.43 -8.30 -5.33
C GLY A 35 5.20 -7.38 -5.45
N SER A 36 4.23 -7.53 -4.56
CA SER A 36 3.16 -6.55 -4.33
C SER A 36 3.69 -5.33 -3.58
N TYR A 37 3.08 -4.17 -3.78
CA TYR A 37 3.42 -2.95 -3.07
C TYR A 37 2.30 -1.91 -3.09
N VAL A 38 2.34 -1.02 -2.10
CA VAL A 38 1.57 0.22 -2.06
C VAL A 38 2.51 1.35 -1.69
N TYR A 39 2.66 2.35 -2.56
CA TYR A 39 3.49 3.51 -2.25
C TYR A 39 2.89 4.80 -2.79
N TYR A 40 3.19 5.91 -2.10
CA TYR A 40 3.01 7.25 -2.60
C TYR A 40 4.32 7.78 -3.20
N ASN A 41 4.32 8.15 -4.48
CA ASN A 41 5.44 8.86 -5.11
C ASN A 41 5.25 10.37 -4.94
N ARG A 42 6.20 11.01 -4.24
CA ARG A 42 6.12 12.44 -3.92
C ARG A 42 6.40 13.36 -5.10
N SER A 43 7.18 12.90 -6.09
CA SER A 43 7.54 13.68 -7.29
C SER A 43 6.35 13.79 -8.24
N SER A 44 5.68 12.68 -8.55
CA SER A 44 4.50 12.64 -9.42
C SER A 44 3.18 12.87 -8.69
N LYS A 45 3.20 12.87 -7.35
CA LYS A 45 2.01 12.96 -6.48
C LYS A 45 0.99 11.85 -6.76
N GLN A 46 1.48 10.64 -6.98
CA GLN A 46 0.67 9.48 -7.34
C GLN A 46 0.74 8.40 -6.26
N LEU A 47 -0.42 7.87 -5.86
CA LEU A 47 -0.51 6.61 -5.13
C LEU A 47 -0.49 5.45 -6.14
N MET A 48 0.43 4.51 -5.96
CA MET A 48 0.52 3.30 -6.76
C MET A 48 0.17 2.08 -5.91
N VAL A 49 -0.71 1.24 -6.45
CA VAL A 49 -1.09 -0.05 -5.86
C VAL A 49 -0.83 -1.12 -6.90
N LYS A 50 0.02 -2.09 -6.58
CA LYS A 50 0.25 -3.27 -7.39
C LYS A 50 0.10 -4.50 -6.49
N ALA A 51 -0.79 -5.39 -6.88
CA ALA A 51 -0.97 -6.68 -6.21
C ALA A 51 -0.70 -7.80 -7.21
N SER A 52 -0.02 -8.86 -6.75
CA SER A 52 0.22 -10.08 -7.53
C SER A 52 -1.08 -10.82 -7.87
N GLY A 53 -2.04 -10.83 -6.94
CA GLY A 53 -3.33 -11.53 -7.06
C GLY A 53 -4.55 -10.65 -7.41
N GLY A 54 -4.35 -9.35 -7.59
CA GLY A 54 -5.44 -8.38 -7.84
C GLY A 54 -5.82 -7.55 -6.60
N VAL A 55 -6.70 -6.57 -6.79
CA VAL A 55 -7.14 -5.63 -5.76
C VAL A 55 -8.66 -5.76 -5.58
N SER A 56 -9.10 -5.95 -4.35
CA SER A 56 -10.51 -5.91 -3.96
C SER A 56 -10.81 -4.58 -3.26
N LEU A 57 -11.94 -3.96 -3.59
CA LEU A 57 -12.46 -2.75 -2.95
C LEU A 57 -13.84 -3.07 -2.41
N GLU A 58 -14.05 -2.89 -1.10
CA GLU A 58 -15.34 -3.10 -0.45
C GLU A 58 -16.04 -1.76 -0.20
N GLY A 59 -17.34 -1.70 -0.48
CA GLY A 59 -18.15 -0.49 -0.38
C GLY A 59 -18.19 0.34 -1.67
N ASP A 60 -18.70 1.57 -1.56
CA ASP A 60 -18.85 2.48 -2.70
C ASP A 60 -17.49 3.04 -3.14
N VAL A 61 -17.22 2.98 -4.46
CA VAL A 61 -16.01 3.52 -5.07
C VAL A 61 -16.37 4.73 -5.91
N THR A 62 -15.88 5.92 -5.52
CA THR A 62 -16.03 7.15 -6.30
C THR A 62 -14.72 7.52 -6.98
N ILE A 63 -14.75 7.68 -8.31
CA ILE A 63 -13.62 8.19 -9.10
C ILE A 63 -14.01 9.56 -9.65
N THR A 64 -13.27 10.60 -9.25
CA THR A 64 -13.56 11.99 -9.66
C THR A 64 -12.89 12.41 -10.96
N GLY A 65 -11.90 11.64 -11.42
CA GLY A 65 -11.22 11.82 -12.70
C GLY A 65 -11.60 10.76 -13.73
N SER A 66 -10.81 10.68 -14.79
CA SER A 66 -10.97 9.63 -15.80
C SER A 66 -10.55 8.26 -15.28
N LEU A 67 -11.30 7.22 -15.65
CA LEU A 67 -10.93 5.82 -15.47
C LEU A 67 -10.49 5.24 -16.81
N THR A 68 -9.24 4.80 -16.89
CA THR A 68 -8.72 4.01 -18.03
C THR A 68 -8.65 2.54 -17.62
N VAL A 69 -9.21 1.65 -18.43
CA VAL A 69 -9.15 0.19 -18.24
C VAL A 69 -8.58 -0.45 -19.49
N GLU A 70 -7.42 -1.09 -19.36
CA GLU A 70 -6.75 -1.82 -20.44
C GLU A 70 -7.38 -3.21 -20.68
N GLY A 71 -8.02 -3.77 -19.65
CA GLY A 71 -8.70 -5.06 -19.69
C GLY A 71 -10.21 -4.96 -19.94
N SER A 72 -10.94 -6.02 -19.60
CA SER A 72 -12.40 -6.05 -19.71
C SER A 72 -13.07 -5.56 -18.44
N ILE A 73 -14.22 -4.90 -18.61
CA ILE A 73 -15.12 -4.53 -17.52
C ILE A 73 -16.30 -5.50 -17.53
N THR A 74 -16.50 -6.24 -16.45
CA THR A 74 -17.71 -7.04 -16.21
C THR A 74 -18.51 -6.38 -15.10
N ARG A 75 -19.80 -6.12 -15.33
CA ARG A 75 -20.68 -5.40 -14.40
C ARG A 75 -21.86 -6.32 -14.04
N GLY A 76 -22.03 -6.61 -12.76
CA GLY A 76 -23.03 -7.56 -12.25
C GLY A 76 -24.39 -6.96 -11.89
N GLY A 77 -24.58 -5.65 -12.08
CA GLY A 77 -25.84 -4.94 -11.83
C GLY A 77 -26.07 -3.86 -12.87
N GLU A 78 -27.33 -3.69 -13.32
CA GLU A 78 -27.70 -2.59 -14.21
C GLU A 78 -27.84 -1.30 -13.41
N THR A 79 -26.98 -0.30 -13.66
CA THR A 79 -27.39 1.08 -14.01
C THR A 79 -26.22 1.82 -14.71
N ILE A 80 -26.55 2.35 -15.90
CA ILE A 80 -25.79 3.07 -16.97
C ILE A 80 -24.53 2.41 -17.51
#